data_AF-A0A957QJW2-F1
#
_entry.id   AF-A0A957QJW2-F1
#
_cell.length_a   1.000
_cell.length_b   1.000
_cell.length_c   1.000
_cell.angle_alpha   90.00
_cell.angle_beta   90.00
_cell.angle_gamma   90.00
#
_symmetry.space_group_name_H-M   'P 1'
#
loop_
_entity.id
_entity.type
_entity.pdbx_description
1 polymer ?
#
loop_
_entity_poly.entity_id
_entity_poly.type
_entity_poly.pdbx_seq_one_letter_code
_entity_poly.pdbx_strand_id
1 'polypeptide(L)' 'LTGRELAFMRYTRLLTLTPGDVSAADIEAMRAAGASDGEILEVNQCVALFNYSNRSLSGLGVQVGDDRVGYY' A
#
# COMPACT_ATOMS: atom_id res chain seq x y z
N LEU A 1 9.03 -9.54 10.53
CA LEU A 1 9.40 -9.65 9.10
C LEU A 1 10.81 -9.13 8.93
N THR A 2 11.57 -9.73 8.03
CA THR A 2 12.93 -9.30 7.65
C THR A 2 13.05 -9.29 6.12
N GLY A 3 14.15 -8.75 5.60
CA GLY A 3 14.44 -8.75 4.17
C GLY A 3 13.31 -8.12 3.33
N ARG A 4 13.00 -8.78 2.21
CA ARG A 4 12.04 -8.32 1.21
C ARG A 4 10.64 -8.03 1.76
N GLU A 5 10.10 -8.91 2.59
CA GLU A 5 8.75 -8.76 3.18
C GLU A 5 8.65 -7.50 4.04
N LEU A 6 9.70 -7.22 4.83
CA LEU A 6 9.76 -6.00 5.64
C LEU A 6 9.84 -4.74 4.75
N ALA A 7 10.60 -4.80 3.66
CA ALA A 7 10.72 -3.70 2.71
C ALA A 7 9.36 -3.40 2.05
N PHE A 8 8.62 -4.43 1.62
CA PHE A 8 7.26 -4.28 1.10
C PHE A 8 6.31 -3.67 2.13
N MET A 9 6.33 -4.12 3.38
CA MET A 9 5.45 -3.54 4.41
C MET A 9 5.75 -2.07 4.71
N ARG A 10 7.03 -1.67 4.68
CA ARG A 10 7.43 -0.27 4.82
C ARG A 10 6.93 0.57 3.65
N TYR A 11 7.11 0.08 2.43
CA TYR A 11 6.63 0.74 1.22
C TYR A 11 5.10 0.86 1.19
N THR A 12 4.38 -0.21 1.51
CA THR A 12 2.91 -0.23 1.68
C THR A 12 2.46 0.87 2.65
N ARG A 13 3.09 0.95 3.84
CA ARG A 13 2.75 1.99 4.82
C ARG A 13 2.97 3.40 4.27
N LEU A 14 4.11 3.64 3.62
CA LEU A 14 4.45 4.94 3.03
C LEU A 14 3.43 5.34 1.97
N LEU A 15 3.16 4.47 0.99
CA LEU A 15 2.25 4.73 -0.11
C LEU A 15 0.79 4.89 0.33
N THR A 16 0.39 4.23 1.42
CA THR A 16 -0.95 4.40 2.01
C THR A 16 -1.12 5.72 2.75
N LEU A 17 -0.14 6.13 3.56
CA LEU A 17 -0.29 7.30 4.45
C LEU A 17 0.18 8.60 3.81
N THR A 18 1.29 8.56 3.08
CA THR A 18 1.99 9.72 2.54
C THR A 18 2.50 9.43 1.13
N PRO A 19 1.61 9.16 0.17
CA PRO A 19 2.00 8.80 -1.21
C PRO A 19 2.87 9.88 -1.89
N GLY A 20 2.75 11.15 -1.49
CA GLY A 20 3.57 12.26 -2.01
C GLY A 20 5.03 12.23 -1.54
N ASP A 21 5.35 11.46 -0.50
CA ASP A 21 6.71 11.34 0.05
C ASP A 21 7.49 10.16 -0.57
N VAL A 22 6.85 9.36 -1.42
CA VAL A 22 7.52 8.25 -2.10
C VAL A 22 8.63 8.78 -3.00
N SER A 23 9.81 8.19 -2.87
CA SER A 23 11.02 8.58 -3.59
C SER A 23 11.67 7.38 -4.29
N ALA A 24 12.65 7.67 -5.15
CA ALA A 24 13.46 6.63 -5.77
C ALA A 24 14.20 5.76 -4.73
N ALA A 25 14.56 6.33 -3.58
CA ALA A 25 15.26 5.60 -2.52
C ALA A 25 14.39 4.48 -1.91
N ASP A 26 13.07 4.65 -1.88
CA ASP A 26 12.15 3.63 -1.38
C ASP A 26 12.08 2.41 -2.32
N ILE A 27 12.17 2.66 -3.64
CA ILE A 27 12.24 1.62 -4.66
C ILE A 27 13.58 0.88 -4.57
N GLU A 28 14.69 1.62 -4.48
CA GLU A 28 16.02 1.04 -4.32
C GLU A 28 16.15 0.23 -3.02
N ALA A 29 15.51 0.66 -1.92
CA ALA A 29 15.49 -0.10 -0.68
C ALA A 29 14.84 -1.48 -0.84
N MET A 30 13.78 -1.59 -1.65
CA MET A 30 13.14 -2.87 -1.97
C MET A 30 14.03 -3.74 -2.87
N ARG A 31 14.66 -3.15 -3.90
CA ARG A 31 15.63 -3.85 -4.75
C ARG A 31 16.81 -4.39 -3.95
N ALA A 32 17.38 -3.59 -3.07
CA ALA A 32 18.46 -3.98 -2.17
C ALA A 32 18.06 -5.09 -1.20
N ALA A 33 16.77 -5.21 -0.88
CA ALA A 33 16.22 -6.32 -0.10
C ALA A 33 15.94 -7.59 -0.94
N GLY A 34 16.28 -7.59 -2.23
CA GLY A 34 16.14 -8.71 -3.15
C GLY A 34 14.82 -8.75 -3.91
N ALA A 35 14.04 -7.67 -3.92
CA ALA A 35 12.82 -7.60 -4.72
C ALA A 35 13.14 -7.40 -6.21
N SER A 36 12.41 -8.08 -7.08
CA SER A 36 12.41 -7.76 -8.51
C SER A 36 11.50 -6.56 -8.82
N ASP A 37 11.73 -5.92 -9.96
CA ASP A 37 10.86 -4.81 -10.42
C ASP A 37 9.41 -5.24 -10.63
N GLY A 38 9.18 -6.50 -11.04
CA GLY A 38 7.83 -7.06 -11.16
C GLY A 38 7.12 -7.13 -9.81
N GLU A 39 7.81 -7.60 -8.78
CA GLU A 39 7.23 -7.68 -7.43
C GLU A 39 6.99 -6.29 -6.82
N ILE A 40 7.87 -5.33 -7.08
CA ILE A 40 7.67 -3.93 -6.66
C ILE A 40 6.43 -3.34 -7.33
N LEU A 41 6.26 -3.59 -8.64
CA LEU A 41 5.09 -3.16 -9.38
C LEU A 41 3.80 -3.79 -8.83
N GLU A 42 3.82 -5.10 -8.55
CA GLU A 42 2.67 -5.81 -7.97
C GLU A 42 2.28 -5.25 -6.60
N VAL A 43 3.25 -4.96 -5.72
CA VAL A 43 2.98 -4.33 -4.41
C VAL A 43 2.38 -2.94 -4.60
N ASN A 44 2.95 -2.12 -5.49
CA ASN A 44 2.41 -0.79 -5.79
C ASN A 44 0.95 -0.84 -6.25
N GLN A 45 0.64 -1.73 -7.20
CA GLN A 45 -0.70 -1.90 -7.75
C GLN A 45 -1.69 -2.40 -6.70
N CYS A 46 -1.29 -3.39 -5.88
CA CYS A 46 -2.10 -3.87 -4.76
C CYS A 46 -2.45 -2.73 -3.81
N VAL A 47 -1.44 -1.98 -3.37
CA VAL A 47 -1.63 -0.87 -2.42
C VAL A 47 -2.52 0.22 -3.01
N ALA A 48 -2.31 0.58 -4.27
CA ALA A 48 -3.13 1.58 -4.97
C ALA A 48 -4.60 1.13 -5.07
N LEU A 49 -4.85 -0.14 -5.41
CA LEU A 49 -6.20 -0.69 -5.52
C LEU A 49 -6.92 -0.67 -4.17
N PHE A 50 -6.27 -1.13 -3.09
CA PHE A 50 -6.87 -1.08 -1.76
C PHE A 50 -7.11 0.35 -1.28
N ASN A 51 -6.18 1.27 -1.52
CA ASN A 51 -6.36 2.67 -1.17
C ASN A 51 -7.53 3.32 -1.94
N TYR A 52 -7.71 2.99 -3.21
CA TYR A 52 -8.87 3.42 -3.99
C TYR A 52 -10.19 2.89 -3.40
N SER A 53 -10.27 1.59 -3.14
CA SER A 53 -11.45 0.96 -2.55
C SER A 53 -11.76 1.54 -1.17
N ASN A 54 -10.75 1.70 -0.30
CA ASN A 54 -10.91 2.28 1.04
C ASN A 54 -11.44 3.71 0.97
N ARG A 55 -10.89 4.56 0.09
CA ARG A 55 -11.38 5.94 -0.10
C ARG A 55 -12.79 5.99 -0.66
N SER A 56 -13.14 5.07 -1.56
CA SER A 56 -14.47 5.01 -2.16
C SER A 56 -15.52 4.57 -1.12
N LEU A 57 -15.25 3.47 -0.41
CA LEU A 57 -16.17 2.93 0.59
C LEU A 57 -16.32 3.89 1.78
N SER A 58 -15.21 4.33 2.36
CA SER A 58 -15.24 5.24 3.51
C SER A 58 -15.68 6.65 3.14
N GLY A 59 -15.33 7.14 1.94
CA GLY A 59 -15.72 8.48 1.49
C GLY A 59 -17.20 8.62 1.15
N LEU A 60 -17.83 7.53 0.69
CA LEU A 60 -19.27 7.50 0.37
C LEU A 60 -20.14 6.94 1.51
N GLY A 61 -19.53 6.50 2.62
CA GLY A 61 -20.25 5.93 3.77
C GLY A 61 -20.91 4.57 3.48
N VAL A 62 -20.31 3.75 2.60
CA VAL A 62 -20.86 2.44 2.23
C VAL A 62 -20.74 1.46 3.39
N GLN A 63 -21.86 0.84 3.77
CA GLN A 63 -21.91 -0.25 4.74
C GLN A 63 -21.99 -1.60 4.02
N VAL A 64 -21.30 -2.62 4.54
CA VAL A 64 -21.34 -3.98 3.98
C VAL A 64 -22.05 -4.88 4.98
N GLY A 65 -23.34 -5.12 4.76
CA GLY A 65 -24.19 -5.81 5.74
C GLY A 65 -24.33 -4.99 7.03
N ASP A 66 -24.34 -5.68 8.18
CA ASP A 66 -24.37 -5.03 9.49
C ASP A 66 -23.00 -4.49 9.94
N ASP A 67 -21.93 -4.80 9.20
CA ASP A 67 -20.57 -4.34 9.48
C ASP A 67 -20.29 -2.98 8.80
N ARG A 68 -19.82 -2.02 9.61
CA ARG A 68 -19.33 -0.73 9.13
C ARG A 68 -17.92 -0.88 8.58
N VAL A 69 -17.77 -0.70 7.26
CA VAL A 69 -16.46 -0.65 6.60
C VAL A 69 -15.96 0.80 6.57
N GLY A 70 -15.14 1.17 7.55
CA GLY A 70 -14.51 2.50 7.65
C GLY A 70 -14.68 3.17 9.02
N TYR A 71 -13.91 4.24 9.26
CA TYR A 71 -13.85 4.94 10.55
C TYR A 71 -14.87 6.07 10.74
N TYR A 72 -15.86 6.26 9.86
CA TYR A 72 -16.83 7.37 9.96
C TYR A 72 -18.27 6.93 9.75
#